data_AF-A0A2K2FES1-F1
#
_entry.id   AF-A0A2K2FES1-F1
#
_cell.length_a   1.000
_cell.length_b   1.000
_cell.length_c   1.000
_cell.angle_alpha   90.00
_cell.angle_beta   90.00
_cell.angle_gamma   90.00
#
_symmetry.space_group_name_H-M   'P 1'
#
loop_
_entity.id
_entity.type
_entity.pdbx_description
1 polymer ?
#
loop_
_entity_poly.entity_id
_entity_poly.type
_entity_poly.pdbx_seq_one_letter_code
_entity_poly.pdbx_strand_id
1 'polypeptide(L)' 'MTKQNYTEVNSKTWDKLAENGCEWSIPISHEEYVKAKAGEWGVYLIKNPVPTWYLKDFHVQ' A
#
# COMPACT_ATOMS: atom_id res chain seq x y z
N MET A 1 -5.83 -25.75 2.85
CA MET A 1 -5.25 -25.01 1.70
C MET A 1 -3.74 -25.20 1.74
N THR A 2 -3.12 -25.63 0.65
CA THR A 2 -1.65 -25.72 0.56
C THR A 2 -1.06 -24.33 0.26
N LYS A 3 0.18 -24.07 0.70
CA LYS A 3 0.85 -22.76 0.61
C LYS A 3 0.84 -22.14 -0.80
N GLN A 4 0.89 -22.97 -1.85
CA GLN A 4 0.85 -22.50 -3.25
C GLN A 4 -0.52 -21.96 -3.69
N ASN A 5 -1.63 -22.39 -3.06
CA ASN A 5 -2.97 -22.02 -3.49
C ASN A 5 -3.32 -20.56 -3.12
N TYR A 6 -2.94 -20.10 -1.93
CA TYR A 6 -3.26 -18.74 -1.51
C TYR A 6 -2.39 -17.69 -2.23
N THR A 7 -1.15 -18.00 -2.58
CA THR A 7 -0.28 -17.05 -3.30
C THR A 7 -0.79 -16.79 -4.71
N GLU A 8 -1.35 -17.81 -5.37
CA GLU A 8 -1.97 -17.64 -6.69
C GLU A 8 -3.26 -16.80 -6.60
N VAL A 9 -4.10 -17.07 -5.60
CA VAL A 9 -5.31 -16.26 -5.32
C VAL A 9 -4.92 -14.80 -5.01
N ASN A 10 -3.87 -14.59 -4.22
CA ASN A 10 -3.40 -13.27 -3.87
C ASN A 10 -2.86 -12.53 -5.10
N SER A 11 -2.05 -13.18 -5.95
CA SER A 11 -1.53 -12.58 -7.19
C SER A 11 -2.66 -12.06 -8.06
N LYS A 12 -3.64 -12.93 -8.37
CA LYS A 12 -4.82 -12.55 -9.19
C LYS A 12 -5.63 -11.42 -8.56
N THR A 13 -5.68 -11.37 -7.24
CA THR A 13 -6.37 -10.30 -6.51
C THR A 13 -5.64 -8.97 -6.65
N TRP A 14 -4.32 -8.97 -6.49
CA TRP A 14 -3.49 -7.77 -6.68
C TRP A 14 -3.55 -7.24 -8.10
N ASP A 15 -3.48 -8.12 -9.10
CA ASP A 15 -3.61 -7.75 -10.52
C ASP A 15 -4.95 -7.03 -10.77
N LYS A 16 -6.05 -7.61 -10.29
CA LYS A 16 -7.38 -7.02 -10.40
C LYS A 16 -7.50 -5.67 -9.67
N LEU A 17 -6.86 -5.51 -8.51
CA LEU A 17 -6.85 -4.23 -7.80
C LEU A 17 -6.11 -3.16 -8.60
N ALA A 18 -4.99 -3.52 -9.23
CA ALA A 18 -4.20 -2.62 -10.06
C ALA A 18 -4.97 -2.20 -11.31
N GLU A 19 -5.61 -3.16 -12.00
CA GLU A 19 -6.50 -2.91 -13.15
C GLU A 19 -7.66 -1.96 -12.80
N ASN A 20 -8.21 -2.07 -11.59
CA ASN A 20 -9.29 -1.22 -11.11
C ASN A 20 -8.81 0.13 -10.53
N GLY A 21 -7.51 0.42 -10.60
CA GLY A 21 -6.96 1.71 -10.16
C GLY A 21 -6.82 1.88 -8.65
N CYS A 22 -6.73 0.79 -7.88
CA CYS A 22 -6.40 0.89 -6.46
C CYS A 22 -4.96 1.40 -6.31
N GLU A 23 -4.80 2.61 -5.79
CA GLU A 23 -3.53 3.33 -5.66
C GLU A 23 -2.38 2.53 -5.00
N TRP A 24 -2.72 1.63 -4.09
CA TRP A 24 -1.75 0.81 -3.34
C TRP A 24 -1.28 -0.43 -4.09
N SER A 25 -1.87 -0.70 -5.25
CA SER A 25 -1.59 -1.86 -6.09
C SER A 25 -1.00 -1.52 -7.46
N ILE A 26 -1.11 -0.25 -7.87
CA ILE A 26 -0.55 0.22 -9.13
C ILE A 26 0.99 0.24 -9.01
N PRO A 27 1.73 -0.32 -9.99
CA PRO A 27 3.18 -0.21 -10.02
C PRO A 27 3.63 1.24 -10.10
N ILE A 28 4.65 1.60 -9.31
CA ILE A 28 5.31 2.89 -9.44
C ILE A 28 6.09 2.99 -10.75
N SER A 29 6.28 4.20 -11.25
CA SER A 29 7.16 4.46 -12.38
C SER A 29 8.64 4.24 -12.03
N HIS A 30 9.47 4.09 -13.06
CA HIS A 30 10.93 4.02 -12.87
C HIS A 30 11.50 5.29 -12.23
N GLU A 31 10.94 6.47 -12.54
CA GLU A 31 11.37 7.74 -11.97
C GLU A 31 11.10 7.81 -10.46
N GLU A 32 9.91 7.40 -10.03
CA GLU A 32 9.55 7.31 -8.61
C GLU A 32 10.47 6.34 -7.86
N TYR A 33 10.82 5.21 -8.48
CA TYR A 33 11.79 4.27 -7.91
C TYR A 33 13.17 4.91 -7.71
N VAL A 34 13.67 5.67 -8.69
CA VAL A 34 14.97 6.36 -8.59
C VAL A 34 14.95 7.42 -7.48
N LYS A 35 13.90 8.23 -7.42
CA LYS A 35 13.70 9.25 -6.36
C LYS A 35 13.65 8.63 -4.97
N ALA A 36 12.88 7.55 -4.81
CA ALA A 36 12.83 6.82 -3.54
C ALA A 36 14.21 6.30 -3.12
N LYS A 37 15.03 5.78 -4.05
CA LYS A 37 16.41 5.37 -3.75
C LYS A 37 17.34 6.53 -3.39
N ALA A 38 17.04 7.75 -3.83
CA ALA A 38 17.75 8.97 -3.44
C ALA A 38 17.30 9.54 -2.08
N GLY A 39 16.37 8.88 -1.38
CA GLY A 39 15.83 9.34 -0.11
C GLY A 39 14.58 10.22 -0.22
N GLU A 40 14.07 10.45 -1.43
CA GLU A 40 12.83 11.20 -1.68
C GLU A 40 11.63 10.26 -1.57
N TRP A 41 11.30 9.84 -0.35
CA TRP A 41 10.13 9.00 -0.06
C TRP A 41 9.47 9.36 1.28
N GLY A 42 8.22 8.95 1.44
CA GLY A 42 7.45 9.09 2.67
C GLY A 42 6.56 7.88 2.91
N VAL A 43 6.19 7.65 4.17
CA VAL A 43 5.26 6.58 4.56
C VAL A 43 3.86 7.17 4.68
N TYR A 44 2.92 6.63 3.92
CA TYR A 44 1.51 7.02 3.97
C TYR A 44 0.72 5.84 4.52
N LEU A 45 0.18 5.99 5.72
CA LEU A 45 -0.71 4.99 6.32
C LEU A 45 -2.16 5.20 5.88
N ILE A 46 -2.51 6.44 5.54
CA ILE A 46 -3.87 6.85 5.18
C ILE A 46 -3.76 7.99 4.17
N LYS A 47 -4.48 7.89 3.06
CA LYS A 47 -4.44 8.90 1.99
C LYS A 47 -5.03 10.25 2.43
N ASN A 48 -5.98 10.21 3.37
CA ASN A 48 -6.74 11.36 3.85
C ASN A 48 -6.62 11.51 5.37
N PRO A 49 -6.88 12.70 5.93
CA PRO A 49 -7.04 12.88 7.37
C PRO A 49 -8.09 11.92 7.91
N VAL A 50 -7.73 11.13 8.92
CA VAL A 50 -8.72 10.34 9.66
C VAL A 50 -9.44 11.19 10.67
N PRO A 51 -10.72 10.87 10.96
CA PRO A 51 -11.42 11.47 12.07
C PRO A 51 -10.59 11.37 13.36
N THR A 52 -10.66 12.41 14.19
CA THR A 52 -9.88 12.52 15.44
C THR A 52 -10.13 11.37 16.42
N TRP A 53 -11.23 10.63 16.27
CA TRP A 53 -11.52 9.45 17.09
C TRP A 53 -10.72 8.19 16.69
N TYR A 54 -10.16 8.12 15.48
CA TYR A 54 -9.48 6.93 14.94
C TYR A 54 -8.17 6.60 15.66
N LEU A 55 -7.52 7.60 16.27
CA LEU A 55 -6.24 7.46 16.98
C LEU A 55 -6.36 7.64 18.50
N LYS A 56 -7.56 7.54 19.08
CA LYS A 56 -7.78 7.76 20.52
C LYS A 56 -6.92 6.86 21.42
N ASP A 57 -6.45 5.71 20.93
CA ASP A 57 -5.63 4.77 21.69
C ASP A 57 -4.12 4.96 21.49
N PHE A 58 -3.68 5.88 20.61
CA PHE A 58 -2.26 6.25 20.49
C PHE A 58 -1.89 7.31 21.54
N HIS A 59 -2.00 6.94 22.81
CA HIS A 59 -1.33 7.67 23.87
C HIS A 59 0.17 7.34 23.79
N VAL A 60 0.94 8.27 23.21
CA VAL A 60 2.40 8.26 23.33
C VAL A 60 2.72 8.42 24.82
N GLN A 61 3.30 7.38 25.41
CA GLN A 61 3.91 7.45 26.75
C GLN A 61 5.14 8.35 26.73
#